data_AF-A0A7G2K0T0-F1
#
_entry.id   AF-A0A7G2K0T0-F1
#
_cell.length_a   1.000
_cell.length_b   1.000
_cell.length_c   1.000
_cell.angle_alpha   90.00
_cell.angle_beta   90.00
_cell.angle_gamma   90.00
#
_symmetry.space_group_name_H-M   'P 1'
#
loop_
_entity.id
_entity.type
_entity.pdbx_description
1 polymer ?
#
loop_
_entity_poly.entity_id
_entity_poly.type
_entity_poly.pdbx_seq_one_letter_code
_entity_poly.pdbx_strand_id
1 'polypeptide(L)'
;FLRSQNVDSQSRLVDKLYSEYEKYGGFPSVVMADEPLKETILSGIFDSIVLNDIAHRAGVKDTHILKSVILFLADNVGQLVNPSKISNTLTSERVPTSNHTISKYLDLLENAFLFYKAKQYDIRGKGYLKTNAKYFIVDNGLRRHAIGKKGA
;
A
#
# COMPACT_ATOMS: atom_id res chain seq x y z
N PHE A 1 -19.54 -2.05 2.09
CA PHE A 1 -19.61 -3.26 1.26
C PHE A 1 -20.97 -3.96 1.34
N LEU A 2 -21.35 -4.64 2.44
CA LEU A 2 -22.66 -5.32 2.50
C LEU A 2 -23.85 -4.36 2.32
N ARG A 3 -23.80 -3.20 2.98
CA ARG A 3 -24.80 -2.13 2.80
C ARG A 3 -24.91 -1.62 1.37
N SER A 4 -23.79 -1.48 0.66
CA SER A 4 -23.80 -1.01 -0.73
C SER A 4 -24.36 -2.05 -1.70
N GLN A 5 -24.34 -3.33 -1.31
CA GLN A 5 -24.91 -4.45 -2.07
C GLN A 5 -26.33 -4.80 -1.62
N ASN A 6 -26.93 -4.05 -0.67
CA ASN A 6 -28.23 -4.34 -0.06
C ASN A 6 -28.36 -5.78 0.50
N VAL A 7 -27.26 -6.33 1.03
CA VAL A 7 -27.24 -7.67 1.62
C VAL A 7 -27.23 -7.60 3.14
N ASP A 8 -28.15 -8.34 3.77
CA ASP A 8 -28.21 -8.49 5.21
C ASP A 8 -27.03 -9.31 5.75
N SER A 9 -26.55 -8.95 6.95
CA SER A 9 -25.41 -9.58 7.61
C SER A 9 -25.59 -11.05 7.98
N GLN A 10 -26.83 -11.57 8.03
CA GLN A 10 -27.09 -12.98 8.26
C GLN A 10 -27.35 -13.77 6.96
N SER A 11 -27.21 -13.13 5.80
CA SER A 11 -27.37 -13.80 4.51
C SER A 11 -26.25 -14.80 4.24
N ARG A 12 -26.58 -15.94 3.60
CA ARG A 12 -25.59 -16.89 3.07
C ARG A 12 -24.69 -16.31 1.98
N LEU A 13 -25.05 -15.15 1.44
CA LEU A 13 -24.23 -14.43 0.46
C LEU A 13 -23.02 -13.73 1.10
N VAL A 14 -23.00 -13.57 2.42
CA VAL A 14 -21.94 -12.83 3.14
C VAL A 14 -20.57 -13.44 2.87
N ASP A 15 -20.42 -14.76 2.89
CA ASP A 15 -19.12 -15.40 2.66
C ASP A 15 -18.61 -15.13 1.23
N LYS A 16 -19.49 -15.24 0.23
CA LYS A 16 -19.15 -14.94 -1.17
C LYS A 16 -18.73 -13.47 -1.33
N LEU A 17 -19.49 -12.56 -0.72
CA LEU A 17 -19.23 -11.12 -0.75
C LEU A 17 -17.95 -10.74 0.01
N TYR A 18 -17.64 -11.44 1.10
CA TYR A 18 -16.39 -11.28 1.82
C TYR A 18 -15.20 -11.69 0.96
N SER A 19 -15.27 -12.84 0.26
CA SER A 19 -14.22 -13.23 -0.69
C SER A 19 -14.02 -12.22 -1.82
N GLU A 20 -15.11 -11.61 -2.31
CA GLU A 20 -15.02 -10.53 -3.30
C GLU A 20 -14.34 -9.28 -2.72
N TYR A 21 -14.74 -8.86 -1.52
CA TYR A 21 -14.13 -7.73 -0.80
C TYR A 21 -12.65 -7.98 -0.49
N GLU A 22 -12.27 -9.19 -0.10
CA GLU A 22 -10.87 -9.54 0.13
C GLU A 22 -10.04 -9.45 -1.16
N LYS A 23 -10.62 -9.86 -2.30
CA LYS A 23 -9.96 -9.86 -3.60
C LYS A 23 -9.85 -8.46 -4.21
N TYR A 24 -10.92 -7.66 -4.14
CA TYR A 24 -11.05 -6.41 -4.89
C TYR A 24 -11.11 -5.16 -4.01
N GLY A 25 -11.20 -5.32 -2.69
CA GLY A 25 -11.27 -4.21 -1.76
C GLY A 25 -12.63 -3.54 -1.65
N GLY A 26 -12.63 -2.37 -1.04
CA GLY A 26 -13.83 -1.61 -0.66
C GLY A 26 -14.12 -0.37 -1.49
N PHE A 27 -13.30 -0.04 -2.50
CA PHE A 27 -13.49 1.17 -3.31
C PHE A 27 -14.85 1.17 -4.03
N PRO A 28 -15.71 2.19 -3.86
CA PRO A 28 -17.07 2.17 -4.42
C PRO A 28 -17.14 1.89 -5.91
N SER A 29 -16.24 2.50 -6.71
CA SER A 29 -16.16 2.28 -8.16
C SER A 29 -15.80 0.84 -8.53
N VAL A 30 -15.02 0.15 -7.69
CA VAL A 30 -14.64 -1.26 -7.87
C VAL A 30 -15.76 -2.18 -7.41
N VAL A 31 -16.41 -1.87 -6.28
CA VAL A 31 -17.52 -2.67 -5.77
C VAL A 31 -18.69 -2.73 -6.77
N MET A 32 -19.00 -1.60 -7.42
CA MET A 32 -20.13 -1.49 -8.35
C MET A 32 -19.82 -1.96 -9.78
N ALA A 33 -18.56 -2.21 -10.12
CA ALA A 33 -18.17 -2.64 -11.45
C ALA A 33 -18.33 -4.15 -11.65
N ASP A 34 -18.51 -4.56 -12.91
CA ASP A 34 -18.46 -5.96 -13.31
C ASP A 34 -17.05 -6.54 -13.12
N GLU A 35 -16.95 -7.83 -12.81
CA GLU A 35 -15.68 -8.49 -12.48
C GLU A 35 -14.52 -8.24 -13.48
N PRO A 36 -14.74 -8.22 -14.81
CA PRO A 36 -13.68 -7.91 -15.78
C PRO A 36 -13.13 -6.48 -15.66
N LEU A 37 -13.95 -5.53 -15.21
CA LEU A 37 -13.57 -4.11 -15.12
C LEU A 37 -12.95 -3.75 -13.77
N LYS A 38 -13.19 -4.54 -12.71
CA LYS A 38 -12.65 -4.27 -11.36
C LYS A 38 -11.13 -4.10 -11.35
N GLU A 39 -10.41 -4.99 -12.04
CA GLU A 39 -8.94 -4.95 -12.13
C GLU A 39 -8.44 -3.69 -12.84
N THR A 40 -9.10 -3.30 -13.94
CA THR A 40 -8.76 -2.08 -14.69
C THR A 40 -8.97 -0.84 -13.84
N ILE A 41 -10.07 -0.78 -13.08
CA ILE A 41 -10.37 0.33 -12.18
C ILE A 41 -9.34 0.39 -11.05
N LEU A 42 -9.00 -0.75 -10.43
CA LEU A 42 -7.96 -0.83 -9.40
C LEU A 42 -6.61 -0.35 -9.91
N SER A 43 -6.21 -0.76 -11.13
CA SER A 43 -5.00 -0.29 -11.78
C SER A 43 -5.02 1.23 -11.96
N GLY A 44 -6.12 1.77 -12.49
CA GLY A 44 -6.26 3.22 -12.69
C GLY A 44 -6.18 4.02 -11.39
N ILE A 45 -6.80 3.53 -10.31
CA ILE A 45 -6.71 4.15 -8.97
C ILE A 45 -5.26 4.11 -8.47
N PHE A 46 -4.61 2.95 -8.54
CA PHE A 46 -3.24 2.78 -8.07
C PHE A 46 -2.26 3.68 -8.85
N ASP A 47 -2.34 3.66 -10.18
CA ASP A 47 -1.49 4.47 -11.05
C ASP A 47 -1.72 5.96 -10.83
N SER A 48 -2.97 6.40 -10.64
CA SER A 48 -3.27 7.80 -10.32
C SER A 48 -2.61 8.23 -9.00
N ILE A 49 -2.71 7.43 -7.94
CA ILE A 49 -2.07 7.75 -6.66
C ILE A 49 -0.54 7.81 -6.80
N VAL A 50 0.06 6.81 -7.47
CA VAL A 50 1.52 6.73 -7.62
C VAL A 50 2.07 7.84 -8.52
N LEU A 51 1.43 8.11 -9.65
CA LEU A 51 1.89 9.11 -10.61
C LEU A 51 1.51 10.54 -10.19
N ASN A 52 0.24 10.79 -9.86
CA ASN A 52 -0.27 12.14 -9.63
C ASN A 52 0.01 12.63 -8.21
N ASP A 53 -0.27 11.80 -7.20
CA ASP A 53 -0.16 12.28 -5.81
C ASP A 53 1.26 12.20 -5.27
N ILE A 54 2.02 11.20 -5.71
CA ILE A 54 3.36 10.93 -5.19
C ILE A 54 4.44 11.45 -6.13
N ALA A 55 4.52 10.97 -7.38
CA ALA A 55 5.63 11.30 -8.26
C ALA A 55 5.68 12.79 -8.64
N HIS A 56 4.52 13.39 -8.98
CA HIS A 56 4.45 14.82 -9.30
C HIS A 56 4.77 15.71 -8.10
N ARG A 57 4.15 15.44 -6.94
CA ARG A 57 4.38 16.21 -5.70
C ARG A 57 5.83 16.19 -5.24
N ALA A 58 6.51 15.07 -5.46
CA ALA A 58 7.86 14.85 -4.97
C ALA A 58 8.96 15.25 -5.96
N GLY A 59 8.60 15.60 -7.20
CA GLY A 59 9.55 15.83 -8.29
C GLY A 59 10.38 14.58 -8.63
N VAL A 60 9.82 13.39 -8.42
CA VAL A 60 10.53 12.12 -8.60
C VAL A 60 10.64 11.81 -10.08
N LYS A 61 11.84 11.99 -10.63
CA LYS A 61 12.13 11.71 -12.06
C LYS A 61 12.22 10.22 -12.35
N ASP A 62 12.73 9.43 -11.41
CA ASP A 62 12.83 7.98 -11.51
C ASP A 62 11.95 7.31 -10.46
N THR A 63 10.86 6.70 -10.93
CA THR A 63 9.87 6.02 -10.09
C THR A 63 10.27 4.59 -9.74
N HIS A 64 11.39 4.05 -10.24
CA HIS A 64 11.79 2.67 -10.01
C HIS A 64 11.96 2.38 -8.51
N ILE A 65 12.73 3.20 -7.79
CA ILE A 65 12.93 3.02 -6.34
C ILE A 65 11.60 3.14 -5.59
N LEU A 66 10.76 4.11 -5.97
CA LEU A 66 9.44 4.31 -5.36
C LEU A 66 8.56 3.06 -5.53
N LYS A 67 8.49 2.51 -6.75
CA LYS A 67 7.75 1.27 -7.03
C LYS A 67 8.28 0.11 -6.20
N SER A 68 9.59 -0.07 -6.11
CA SER A 68 10.21 -1.11 -5.28
C SER A 68 9.86 -0.97 -3.80
N VAL A 69 9.83 0.26 -3.27
CA VAL A 69 9.38 0.53 -1.89
C VAL A 69 7.90 0.17 -1.72
N ILE A 70 7.02 0.56 -2.64
CA ILE A 70 5.59 0.22 -2.57
C ILE A 70 5.37 -1.29 -2.57
N LEU A 71 6.04 -2.02 -3.48
CA LEU A 71 5.96 -3.48 -3.55
C LEU A 71 6.43 -4.14 -2.26
N PHE A 72 7.56 -3.68 -1.73
CA PHE A 72 8.10 -4.17 -0.47
C PHE A 72 7.11 -3.97 0.68
N LEU A 73 6.52 -2.77 0.82
CA LEU A 73 5.56 -2.47 1.88
C LEU A 73 4.25 -3.25 1.72
N ALA A 74 3.75 -3.44 0.50
CA ALA A 74 2.54 -4.19 0.21
C ALA A 74 2.69 -5.68 0.54
N ASP A 75 3.89 -6.25 0.36
CA ASP A 75 4.22 -7.62 0.77
C ASP A 75 4.44 -7.72 2.29
N ASN A 76 5.03 -6.69 2.91
CA ASN A 76 5.39 -6.65 4.35
C ASN A 76 4.37 -5.92 5.24
N VAL A 77 3.09 -5.94 4.90
CA VAL A 77 2.04 -5.26 5.68
C VAL A 77 2.06 -5.74 7.14
N GLY A 78 2.09 -4.79 8.07
CA GLY A 78 2.10 -5.06 9.51
C GLY A 78 3.46 -5.47 10.11
N GLN A 79 4.50 -5.61 9.30
CA GLN A 79 5.88 -5.84 9.76
C GLN A 79 6.60 -4.53 10.09
N LEU A 80 7.62 -4.61 10.94
CA LEU A 80 8.41 -3.44 11.33
C LEU A 80 9.39 -3.05 10.22
N VAL A 81 9.21 -1.85 9.68
CA VAL A 81 10.03 -1.31 8.58
C VAL A 81 11.07 -0.35 9.13
N ASN A 82 12.31 -0.50 8.67
CA ASN A 82 13.42 0.43 8.96
C ASN A 82 13.91 1.06 7.63
N PRO A 83 13.81 2.38 7.47
CA PRO A 83 14.21 3.06 6.23
C PRO A 83 15.68 2.84 5.83
N SER A 84 16.58 2.75 6.80
CA SER A 84 18.01 2.51 6.55
C SER A 84 18.28 1.09 6.07
N LYS A 85 17.52 0.10 6.53
CA LYS A 85 17.61 -1.27 6.01
C LYS A 85 17.21 -1.32 4.54
N ILE A 86 16.10 -0.67 4.17
CA ILE A 86 15.64 -0.59 2.78
C ILE A 86 16.72 0.06 1.90
N SER A 87 17.28 1.20 2.31
CA SER A 87 18.30 1.89 1.51
C SER A 87 19.56 1.06 1.32
N ASN A 88 19.98 0.33 2.37
CA ASN A 88 21.15 -0.53 2.30
C ASN A 88 20.93 -1.73 1.36
N THR A 89 19.77 -2.38 1.43
CA THR A 89 19.42 -3.48 0.53
C THR A 89 19.35 -3.03 -0.92
N LEU A 90 18.74 -1.88 -1.22
CA LEU A 90 18.70 -1.36 -2.59
C LEU A 90 20.12 -1.04 -3.11
N THR A 91 20.95 -0.45 -2.26
CA THR A 91 22.34 -0.14 -2.61
C THR A 91 23.16 -1.41 -2.88
N SER A 92 22.95 -2.50 -2.12
CA SER A 92 23.61 -3.79 -2.38
C SER A 92 23.16 -4.43 -3.69
N GLU A 93 21.90 -4.20 -4.09
CA GLU A 93 21.34 -4.62 -5.39
C GLU A 93 21.70 -3.66 -6.54
N ARG A 94 22.74 -2.83 -6.38
CA ARG A 94 23.23 -1.88 -7.39
C ARG A 94 22.24 -0.78 -7.78
N VAL A 95 21.26 -0.49 -6.91
CA VAL A 95 20.34 0.64 -7.04
C VAL A 95 20.63 1.63 -5.90
N PRO A 96 21.65 2.49 -6.03
CA PRO A 96 22.10 3.36 -4.94
C PRO A 96 20.99 4.33 -4.53
N THR A 97 20.74 4.40 -3.22
CA THR A 97 19.77 5.35 -2.64
C THR A 97 20.17 5.71 -1.21
N SER A 98 19.51 6.72 -0.65
CA SER A 98 19.81 7.20 0.70
C SER A 98 18.67 6.92 1.67
N ASN A 99 19.00 6.82 2.95
CA ASN A 99 18.00 6.75 4.03
C ASN A 99 17.03 7.95 4.00
N HIS A 100 17.53 9.13 3.62
CA HIS A 100 16.71 10.34 3.46
C HIS A 100 15.68 10.18 2.33
N THR A 101 16.10 9.64 1.17
CA THR A 101 15.22 9.36 0.03
C THR A 101 14.11 8.37 0.41
N ILE A 102 14.47 7.27 1.07
CA ILE A 102 13.47 6.28 1.51
C ILE A 102 12.50 6.89 2.52
N SER A 103 12.99 7.64 3.50
CA SER A 103 12.13 8.31 4.48
C SER A 103 11.16 9.28 3.81
N LYS A 104 11.64 10.09 2.84
CA LYS A 104 10.79 10.96 2.03
C LYS A 104 9.70 10.18 1.28
N TYR A 105 10.03 9.02 0.71
CA TYR A 105 9.04 8.18 0.02
C TYR A 105 7.98 7.62 0.97
N LEU A 106 8.38 7.18 2.17
CA LEU A 106 7.42 6.72 3.18
C LEU A 106 6.46 7.83 3.60
N ASP A 107 6.98 9.05 3.80
CA ASP A 107 6.15 10.20 4.16
C ASP A 107 5.20 10.59 3.02
N LEU A 108 5.64 10.51 1.76
CA LEU A 108 4.78 10.78 0.60
C LEU A 108 3.67 9.74 0.45
N LEU A 109 4.00 8.46 0.66
CA LEU A 109 3.04 7.36 0.64
C LEU A 109 1.97 7.48 1.73
N GLU A 110 2.39 7.99 2.91
CA GLU A 110 1.47 8.32 4.00
C GLU A 110 0.58 9.51 3.66
N ASN A 111 1.16 10.59 3.12
CA ASN A 111 0.40 11.79 2.74
C ASN A 111 -0.55 11.58 1.55
N ALA A 112 -0.25 10.62 0.67
CA ALA A 112 -1.11 10.20 -0.42
C ALA A 112 -2.20 9.21 0.02
N PHE A 113 -2.28 8.89 1.32
CA PHE A 113 -3.22 7.93 1.90
C PHE A 113 -3.13 6.52 1.29
N LEU A 114 -2.00 6.17 0.65
CA LEU A 114 -1.79 4.81 0.14
C LEU A 114 -1.40 3.87 1.28
N PHE A 115 -0.60 4.36 2.24
CA PHE A 115 -0.21 3.62 3.43
C PHE A 115 -0.48 4.43 4.71
N TYR A 116 -0.77 3.75 5.80
CA TYR A 116 -0.90 4.31 7.13
C TYR A 116 0.26 3.84 8.02
N LYS A 117 0.86 4.78 8.75
CA LYS A 117 2.00 4.52 9.62
C LYS A 117 1.55 4.30 11.06
N ALA A 118 1.93 3.16 11.62
CA ALA A 118 1.80 2.88 13.05
C ALA A 118 3.19 2.97 13.71
N LYS A 119 3.36 3.98 14.56
CA LYS A 119 4.58 4.19 15.35
C LYS A 119 4.65 3.18 16.49
N GLN A 120 5.87 2.86 16.94
CA GLN A 120 6.07 2.07 18.14
C GLN A 120 5.54 2.81 19.37
N TYR A 121 4.87 2.09 20.26
CA TYR A 121 4.49 2.58 21.58
C TYR A 121 5.55 2.18 22.62
N ASP A 122 5.47 2.77 23.81
CA ASP A 122 6.40 2.52 24.94
C ASP A 122 7.90 2.76 24.61
N ILE A 123 8.17 3.82 23.84
CA ILE A 123 9.54 4.26 23.54
C ILE A 123 10.00 5.32 24.55
N ARG A 124 11.28 5.25 24.97
CA ARG A 124 11.89 6.20 25.93
C ARG A 124 13.25 6.69 25.46
N GLY A 125 13.58 7.93 25.79
CA GLY A 125 14.90 8.55 25.53
C GLY A 125 15.30 8.46 24.05
N LYS A 126 16.48 7.87 23.77
CA LYS A 126 16.98 7.68 22.40
C LYS A 126 16.04 6.85 21.51
N GLY A 127 15.07 6.14 22.09
CA GLY A 127 14.02 5.42 21.35
C GLY A 127 13.18 6.32 20.43
N TYR A 128 12.96 7.58 20.79
CA TYR A 128 12.25 8.56 19.93
C TYR A 128 12.99 8.89 18.63
N LEU A 129 14.30 8.64 18.59
CA LEU A 129 15.12 8.85 17.39
C LEU A 129 15.06 7.65 16.42
N LYS A 130 14.47 6.52 16.85
CA LYS A 130 14.28 5.37 15.96
C LYS A 130 13.16 5.68 14.98
N THR A 131 13.44 5.51 13.70
CA THR A 131 12.50 5.75 12.60
C THR A 131 11.66 4.52 12.24
N ASN A 132 11.78 3.43 12.99
CA ASN A 132 11.06 2.20 12.66
C ASN A 132 9.56 2.35 12.93
N ALA A 133 8.74 1.91 11.98
CA ALA A 133 7.29 1.91 12.07
C ALA A 133 6.69 0.74 11.28
N LYS A 134 5.44 0.39 11.55
CA LYS A 134 4.66 -0.51 10.71
C LYS A 134 3.88 0.30 9.69
N TYR A 135 3.74 -0.22 8.48
CA TYR A 135 2.95 0.41 7.42
C TYR A 135 1.82 -0.52 6.98
N PHE A 136 0.62 0.04 6.83
CA PHE A 136 -0.59 -0.67 6.43
C PHE A 136 -1.14 -0.03 5.17
N ILE A 137 -1.33 -0.81 4.12
CA ILE A 137 -1.95 -0.30 2.89
C ILE A 137 -3.43 -0.03 3.12
N VAL A 138 -3.97 1.00 2.45
CA VAL A 138 -5.35 1.47 2.64
C VAL A 138 -6.42 0.44 2.28
N ASP A 139 -6.14 -0.43 1.31
CA ASP A 139 -7.13 -1.34 0.75
C ASP A 139 -6.50 -2.65 0.25
N ASN A 140 -7.22 -3.75 0.45
CA ASN A 140 -6.76 -5.10 0.09
C ASN A 140 -6.72 -5.34 -1.42
N GLY A 141 -7.64 -4.73 -2.19
CA GLY A 141 -7.64 -4.77 -3.64
C GLY A 141 -6.39 -4.09 -4.20
N LEU A 142 -6.05 -2.90 -3.68
CA LEU A 142 -4.80 -2.21 -4.05
C LEU A 142 -3.56 -3.02 -3.66
N ARG A 143 -3.57 -3.68 -2.49
CA ARG A 143 -2.48 -4.57 -2.07
C ARG A 143 -2.27 -5.70 -3.08
N ARG A 144 -3.35 -6.41 -3.40
CA ARG A 144 -3.35 -7.54 -4.33
C ARG A 144 -2.91 -7.11 -5.72
N HIS A 145 -3.37 -5.94 -6.17
CA HIS A 145 -2.93 -5.35 -7.42
C HIS A 145 -1.42 -5.06 -7.41
N ALA A 146 -0.91 -4.40 -6.36
CA ALA A 146 0.50 -4.02 -6.25
C ALA A 146 1.44 -5.23 -6.29
N ILE A 147 1.22 -6.26 -5.46
CA ILE A 147 2.11 -7.44 -5.39
C ILE A 147 1.89 -8.45 -6.54
N GLY A 148 0.88 -8.21 -7.38
CA GLY A 148 0.43 -9.14 -8.41
C GLY A 148 -0.31 -10.35 -7.84
N LYS A 149 -0.97 -11.11 -8.72
CA LYS A 149 -1.60 -12.39 -8.36
C LYS A 149 -0.51 -13.43 -8.12
N LYS A 150 0.11 -13.44 -6.93
CA LYS A 150 0.85 -14.63 -6.47
C LYS A 150 -0.17 -15.75 -6.35
N GLY A 151 -0.12 -16.72 -7.25
CA GLY A 151 -0.97 -17.92 -7.19
C GLY A 151 -0.73 -18.63 -5.87
N ALA A 152 -1.82 -18.98 -5.20
CA ALA A 152 -1.83 -20.04 -4.20
C ALA A 152 -1.96 -21.38 -4.94
#